data_AF-A0A3C1SBS9-F1
#
_entry.id   AF-A0A3C1SBS9-F1
#
_cell.length_a   1.000
_cell.length_b   1.000
_cell.length_c   1.000
_cell.angle_alpha   90.00
_cell.angle_beta   90.00
_cell.angle_gamma   90.00
#
_symmetry.space_group_name_H-M   'P 1'
#
loop_
_entity.id
_entity.type
_entity.pdbx_description
1 polymer ?
#
loop_
_entity_poly.entity_id
_entity_poly.type
_entity_poly.pdbx_seq_one_letter_code
_entity_poly.pdbx_strand_id
1 'polypeptide(L)' 'MTDKKHSVKMIREGDYIAEVRVELIVDETGWSPYLSVGDAERLDEVRDALRKGNIGKAGRIASVFKIMPIAA' A
#
# COMPACT_ATOMS: atom_id res chain seq x y z
N MET A 1 5.83 -20.46 15.28
CA MET A 1 5.87 -20.58 13.79
C MET A 1 5.68 -19.19 13.19
N THR A 2 6.17 -18.94 11.97
CA THR A 2 5.98 -17.66 11.27
C THR A 2 5.28 -17.92 9.94
N ASP A 3 4.05 -17.46 9.82
CA ASP A 3 3.23 -17.54 8.62
C ASP A 3 3.19 -16.20 7.89
N LYS A 4 2.95 -16.25 6.58
CA LYS A 4 2.79 -15.07 5.74
C LYS A 4 1.34 -14.97 5.28
N LYS A 5 0.74 -13.79 5.44
CA LYS A 5 -0.62 -13.49 4.99
C LYS A 5 -0.60 -12.38 3.95
N HIS A 6 -1.05 -12.68 2.73
CA HIS A 6 -1.23 -11.66 1.71
C HIS A 6 -2.36 -10.70 2.10
N SER A 7 -2.10 -9.41 1.93
CA SER A 7 -3.06 -8.34 2.18
C SER A 7 -2.91 -7.24 1.14
N VAL A 8 -3.94 -6.42 0.99
CA VAL A 8 -3.90 -5.21 0.16
C VAL A 8 -4.03 -4.01 1.08
N LYS A 9 -3.11 -3.07 0.96
CA LYS A 9 -3.16 -1.77 1.63
C LYS A 9 -3.51 -0.70 0.61
N MET A 10 -4.42 0.18 1.00
CA MET A 10 -4.85 1.30 0.16
C MET A 10 -4.19 2.58 0.64
N ILE A 11 -3.61 3.33 -0.29
CA ILE A 11 -3.03 4.64 -0.05
C ILE A 11 -3.83 5.66 -0.84
N ARG A 12 -4.38 6.65 -0.15
CA ARG A 12 -5.11 7.76 -0.79
C ARG A 12 -4.26 9.02 -0.72
N GLU A 13 -4.00 9.63 -1.87
CA GLU A 13 -3.29 10.91 -1.99
C GLU A 13 -3.99 11.74 -3.08
N GLY A 14 -4.57 12.88 -2.66
CA GLY A 14 -5.37 13.74 -3.54
C GLY A 14 -6.53 12.99 -4.21
N ASP A 15 -6.56 13.04 -5.55
CA ASP A 15 -7.57 12.40 -6.40
C ASP A 15 -7.20 10.96 -6.79
N TYR A 16 -6.16 10.37 -6.19
CA TYR A 16 -5.70 9.02 -6.51
C TYR A 16 -5.79 8.09 -5.31
N ILE A 17 -6.07 6.82 -5.59
CA ILE A 17 -5.93 5.72 -4.65
C ILE A 17 -5.01 4.66 -5.26
N ALA A 18 -4.06 4.15 -4.49
CA ALA A 18 -3.21 3.04 -4.89
C ALA A 18 -3.48 1.82 -4.02
N GLU A 19 -3.67 0.67 -4.66
CA GLU A 19 -3.72 -0.64 -4.02
C GLU A 19 -2.34 -1.30 -4.09
N VAL A 20 -1.73 -1.49 -2.92
CA VAL A 20 -0.42 -2.10 -2.76
C VAL A 20 -0.60 -3.48 -2.15
N ARG A 21 -0.13 -4.51 -2.85
CA ARG A 21 -0.05 -5.87 -2.31
C ARG A 21 1.12 -5.96 -1.34
N VAL A 22 0.85 -6.44 -0.14
CA VAL A 22 1.84 -6.61 0.92
C VAL A 22 1.73 -8.00 1.54
N GLU A 23 2.82 -8.43 2.17
CA GLU A 23 2.83 -9.61 3.02
C GLU A 23 2.86 -9.18 4.49
N LEU A 24 1.89 -9.67 5.26
CA LEU A 24 1.91 -9.55 6.71
C LEU A 24 2.56 -10.79 7.30
N ILE A 25 3.45 -10.57 8.25
CA ILE A 25 4.10 -11.61 9.04
C ILE A 25 3.20 -11.89 10.24
N VAL A 26 2.84 -13.16 10.39
CA VAL A 26 2.02 -13.69 11.48
C VAL A 26 2.89 -14.60 12.31
N ASP A 27 3.10 -14.27 13.56
CA ASP A 27 3.79 -15.13 14.53
C ASP A 27 3.06 -15.12 15.88
N GLU A 28 3.66 -15.78 16.88
CA GLU A 28 3.12 -15.91 18.24
C GLU A 28 3.40 -14.68 19.12
N THR A 29 4.04 -13.65 18.57
CA THR A 29 4.34 -12.43 19.34
C THR A 29 3.09 -11.56 19.49
N GLY A 30 3.07 -10.73 20.53
CA GLY A 30 1.96 -9.79 20.78
C GLY A 30 1.80 -8.67 19.74
N TRP A 31 2.74 -8.54 18.80
CA TRP A 31 2.71 -7.54 17.72
C TRP A 31 2.18 -8.10 16.40
N SER A 32 1.89 -9.40 16.34
CA SER A 32 1.30 -10.08 15.19
C SER A 32 -0.14 -9.63 14.92
N PRO A 33 -0.57 -9.40 13.66
CA PRO A 33 0.24 -9.41 12.43
C PRO A 33 0.92 -8.06 12.16
N TYR A 34 2.15 -8.09 11.61
CA TYR A 34 2.91 -6.88 11.27
C TYR A 34 3.49 -6.93 9.85
N LEU A 35 3.93 -5.76 9.35
CA LEU A 35 4.53 -5.62 8.03
C LEU A 35 6.03 -5.94 8.07
N SER A 36 6.56 -6.50 6.98
CA SER A 36 8.00 -6.48 6.76
C SER A 36 8.48 -5.05 6.52
N VAL A 37 9.75 -4.77 6.85
CA VAL A 37 10.35 -3.45 6.57
C VAL A 37 10.28 -3.11 5.08
N GLY A 38 10.54 -4.08 4.20
CA GLY A 38 10.47 -3.88 2.76
C GLY A 38 9.05 -3.64 2.23
N ASP A 39 8.02 -4.21 2.85
CA ASP A 39 6.62 -3.84 2.54
C ASP A 39 6.30 -2.43 3.03
N ALA A 40 6.80 -2.04 4.21
CA ALA A 40 6.61 -0.69 4.73
C ALA A 40 7.28 0.37 3.83
N GLU A 41 8.52 0.13 3.39
CA GLU A 41 9.24 1.00 2.45
C GLU A 41 8.51 1.13 1.10
N ARG A 42 7.95 0.02 0.59
CA ARG A 42 7.14 0.05 -0.65
C ARG A 42 5.90 0.91 -0.50
N LEU A 43 5.22 0.85 0.64
CA LEU A 43 4.06 1.72 0.92
C LEU A 43 4.48 3.20 0.95
N ASP A 44 5.61 3.50 1.59
CA ASP A 44 6.13 4.86 1.65
C ASP A 44 6.55 5.39 0.27
N GLU A 45 7.17 4.56 -0.55
CA GLU A 45 7.54 4.94 -1.91
C GLU A 45 6.32 5.26 -2.78
N VAL A 46 5.26 4.46 -2.68
CA VAL A 46 3.99 4.71 -3.38
C VAL A 46 3.36 6.02 -2.89
N ARG A 47 3.29 6.22 -1.56
CA ARG A 47 2.75 7.43 -0.95
C ARG A 47 3.48 8.69 -1.42
N ASP A 48 4.80 8.66 -1.41
CA ASP A 48 5.64 9.77 -1.88
C ASP A 48 5.49 10.01 -3.39
N ALA A 49 5.39 8.94 -4.19
CA ALA A 49 5.19 9.05 -5.63
C ALA A 49 3.85 9.71 -5.95
N LEU A 50 2.76 9.26 -5.32
CA LEU A 50 1.44 9.86 -5.50
C LEU A 50 1.39 11.32 -5.03
N ARG A 51 1.96 11.61 -3.86
CA ARG A 51 2.03 12.97 -3.31
C ARG A 51 2.76 13.95 -4.22
N LYS A 52 3.82 13.48 -4.90
CA LYS A 52 4.59 14.26 -5.89
C LYS A 52 3.92 14.29 -7.28
N GLY A 53 2.75 13.66 -7.46
CA GLY A 53 2.06 13.55 -8.74
C GLY A 53 2.72 12.59 -9.74
N ASN A 54 3.70 11.79 -9.32
CA ASN A 54 4.40 10.84 -10.18
C ASN A 54 3.65 9.50 -10.26
N ILE A 55 2.55 9.51 -11.01
CA ILE A 55 1.66 8.34 -11.17
C ILE A 55 2.37 7.17 -11.85
N GLY A 56 3.27 7.45 -12.81
CA GLY A 56 4.04 6.41 -13.49
C GLY A 56 4.96 5.63 -12.54
N LYS A 57 5.56 6.31 -11.56
CA LYS A 57 6.37 5.64 -10.53
C LYS A 57 5.49 4.81 -9.59
N ALA A 58 4.38 5.38 -9.11
CA ALA A 58 3.44 4.65 -8.25
C ALA A 58 2.86 3.41 -8.96
N GLY A 59 2.51 3.53 -10.25
CA GLY A 59 1.94 2.46 -11.07
C GLY A 59 2.86 1.28 -11.34
N ARG A 60 4.18 1.43 -11.15
CA ARG A 60 5.14 0.32 -11.24
C ARG A 60 5.13 -0.57 -10.00
N ILE A 61 4.69 -0.03 -8.87
CA ILE A 61 4.73 -0.68 -7.55
C ILE A 61 3.33 -1.12 -7.11
N ALA A 62 2.29 -0.40 -7.57
CA ALA A 62 0.91 -0.55 -7.11
C ALA A 62 -0.10 -0.34 -8.25
N SER A 63 -1.32 -0.85 -8.07
CA SER A 63 -2.44 -0.52 -8.95
C SER A 63 -2.99 0.85 -8.56
N VAL A 64 -2.84 1.85 -9.42
CA VAL A 64 -3.27 3.23 -9.14
C VAL A 64 -4.57 3.54 -9.89
N PHE A 65 -5.54 4.10 -9.17
CA PHE A 65 -6.84 4.49 -9.69
C PHE A 65 -7.07 5.98 -9.43
N LYS A 66 -7.79 6.63 -10.35
CA LYS A 66 -8.30 7.98 -10.14
C LYS A 66 -9.67 7.91 -9.47
N ILE A 67 -9.82 8.60 -8.36
CA ILE A 67 -11.08 8.72 -7.62
C ILE A 67 -11.95 9.73 -8.36
N MET A 68 -13.17 9.32 -8.70
CA MET A 68 -14.18 10.22 -9.25
C MET A 68 -15.34 10.32 -8.27
N PRO A 69 -15.62 11.50 -7.69
CA PRO A 69 -16.76 11.67 -6.82
C PRO A 69 -18.05 11.50 -7.64
N ILE A 70 -18.97 10.69 -7.13
CA ILE A 70 -20.32 10.58 -7.70
C ILE A 70 -21.19 11.54 -6.87
N ALA A 71 -21.80 12.53 -7.54
CA ALA A 71 -22.77 13.41 -6.90
C ALA A 71 -24.01 12.59 -6.49
N ALA A 72 -24.55 12.88 -5.30
CA ALA A 72 -25.75 12.24 -4.76
C ALA A 72 -27.03 12.74 -5.44
#